data_AF-A0A2S2NJU8-F1
#
_entry.id   AF-A0A2S2NJU8-F1
#
_cell.length_a   1.000
_cell.length_b   1.000
_cell.length_c   1.000
_cell.angle_alpha   90.00
_cell.angle_beta   90.00
_cell.angle_gamma   90.00
#
_symmetry.space_group_name_H-M   'P 1'
#
loop_
_entity.id
_entity.type
_entity.pdbx_description
1 polymer ?
#
loop_
_entity_poly.entity_id
_entity_poly.type
_entity_poly.pdbx_seq_one_letter_code
_entity_poly.pdbx_strand_id
1 'polypeptide(L)'
;SNSVFIENKNFSNIVPLSWDMYANNDYRIIMDFQDTVENVYTMHKQLILVHYFAAYKRQPIAYQQTSDPAFVYGLINALTLSVRYQDFIGRYNDSASSRHIYLLRLAMEKVTVLPFAYAADVWQSDTNTKFFAPKRMNNLWWSKRLKYEGVVSPISKDMDKSTNPNYKPFDPSMAYAEVIELPHIKDFLGPIIEFQVFKALCTICGEYKSKHAKTKHLYECNLRGYKKVGKIIKSVMSRGSSTKWQFLFETIVGHQRIEIEPLLEYFQPLHNHLVKINNKTNENIGWTKF
;
A
#
# COMPACT_ATOMS: atom_id res chain seq x y z
N SER A 1 -8.35 -27.92 6.50
CA SER A 1 -7.54 -26.79 6.01
C SER A 1 -6.31 -26.71 6.90
N ASN A 2 -5.11 -26.65 6.32
CA ASN A 2 -3.84 -26.57 7.07
C ASN A 2 -3.40 -25.13 7.35
N SER A 3 -4.29 -24.15 7.11
CA SER A 3 -4.09 -22.75 7.48
C SER A 3 -4.14 -22.56 8.99
N VAL A 4 -3.43 -21.54 9.48
CA VAL A 4 -3.36 -21.19 10.91
C VAL A 4 -3.93 -19.80 11.09
N PHE A 5 -4.99 -19.68 11.89
CA PHE A 5 -5.73 -18.43 12.11
C PHE A 5 -5.74 -17.93 13.56
N ILE A 6 -5.13 -18.70 14.48
CA ILE A 6 -5.16 -18.44 15.92
C ILE A 6 -3.73 -18.18 16.40
N GLU A 7 -3.60 -17.28 17.37
CA GLU A 7 -2.36 -17.00 18.08
C GLU A 7 -1.67 -18.28 18.54
N ASN A 8 -0.45 -18.49 18.05
CA ASN A 8 0.39 -19.58 18.52
C ASN A 8 1.25 -19.05 19.66
N LYS A 9 1.03 -19.54 20.89
CA LYS A 9 1.79 -19.16 22.09
C LYS A 9 3.31 -19.35 21.94
N ASN A 10 3.76 -20.14 20.96
CA ASN A 10 5.18 -20.40 20.70
C ASN A 10 5.82 -19.42 19.69
N PHE A 11 5.03 -18.63 18.96
CA PHE A 11 5.53 -17.68 17.96
C PHE A 11 4.85 -16.32 18.15
N SER A 12 5.62 -15.32 18.60
CA SER A 12 5.13 -13.95 18.73
C SER A 12 4.92 -13.29 17.37
N ASN A 13 3.80 -12.59 17.23
CA ASN A 13 3.51 -11.58 16.21
C ASN A 13 3.73 -12.05 14.75
N ILE A 14 2.84 -12.93 14.27
CA ILE A 14 2.91 -13.45 12.90
C ILE A 14 2.37 -12.39 11.92
N VAL A 15 3.26 -11.83 11.10
CA VAL A 15 2.86 -11.04 9.92
C VAL A 15 1.95 -11.92 9.04
N PRO A 16 0.77 -11.45 8.62
CA PRO A 16 -0.13 -12.26 7.79
C PRO A 16 0.49 -12.64 6.44
N LEU A 17 0.51 -13.94 6.13
CA LEU A 17 1.16 -14.52 4.96
C LEU A 17 0.24 -15.53 4.25
N SER A 18 0.41 -15.62 2.93
CA SER A 18 -0.19 -16.66 2.11
C SER A 18 0.91 -17.44 1.41
N TRP A 19 0.81 -18.76 1.42
CA TRP A 19 1.79 -19.68 0.84
C TRP A 19 1.17 -20.57 -0.22
N ASP A 20 1.86 -20.66 -1.36
CA ASP A 20 1.71 -21.75 -2.32
C ASP A 20 2.70 -22.85 -1.95
N MET A 21 2.20 -24.04 -1.63
CA MET A 21 3.05 -25.17 -1.24
C MET A 21 3.60 -25.94 -2.44
N TYR A 22 3.26 -25.53 -3.68
CA TYR A 22 3.67 -26.17 -4.94
C TYR A 22 3.30 -27.66 -5.04
N ALA A 23 2.36 -28.12 -4.21
CA ALA A 23 1.94 -29.51 -4.13
C ALA A 23 0.41 -29.60 -4.06
N ASN A 24 -0.21 -30.42 -4.92
CA ASN A 24 -1.62 -30.82 -4.84
C ASN A 24 -2.67 -29.69 -4.71
N ASN A 25 -2.39 -28.47 -5.21
CA ASN A 25 -3.22 -27.28 -4.98
C ASN A 25 -3.37 -26.92 -3.49
N ASP A 26 -2.34 -27.17 -2.68
CA ASP A 26 -2.29 -26.81 -1.27
C ASP A 26 -1.83 -25.35 -1.12
N TYR A 27 -2.77 -24.49 -0.77
CA TYR A 27 -2.54 -23.07 -0.47
C TYR A 27 -2.93 -22.82 0.98
N ARG A 28 -2.08 -22.11 1.71
CA ARG A 28 -2.24 -21.90 3.16
C ARG A 28 -2.15 -20.43 3.50
N ILE A 29 -2.93 -20.03 4.50
CA ILE A 29 -2.85 -18.70 5.11
C ILE A 29 -2.37 -18.88 6.54
N ILE A 30 -1.42 -18.05 6.95
CA ILE A 30 -0.98 -17.94 8.34
C ILE A 30 -1.25 -16.50 8.76
N MET A 31 -2.12 -16.32 9.75
CA MET A 31 -2.54 -15.01 10.24
C MET A 31 -3.01 -15.15 11.68
N ASP A 32 -2.61 -14.25 12.57
CA ASP A 32 -3.27 -14.14 13.88
C ASP A 32 -4.55 -13.33 13.72
N PHE A 33 -5.69 -14.01 13.58
CA PHE A 33 -6.96 -13.35 13.29
C PHE A 33 -7.65 -12.92 14.59
N GLN A 34 -7.56 -11.63 14.88
CA GLN A 34 -8.39 -10.92 15.86
C GLN A 34 -9.67 -10.39 15.19
N ASP A 35 -10.78 -10.34 15.93
CA ASP A 35 -12.07 -9.81 15.45
C ASP A 35 -12.06 -8.28 15.31
N THR A 36 -11.33 -7.80 14.30
CA THR A 36 -11.17 -6.37 13.97
C THR A 36 -11.42 -6.14 12.48
N VAL A 37 -11.88 -4.93 12.15
CA VAL A 37 -12.17 -4.54 10.76
C VAL A 37 -10.90 -4.60 9.88
N GLU A 38 -9.76 -4.22 10.44
CA GLU A 38 -8.44 -4.32 9.83
C GLU A 38 -8.10 -5.77 9.44
N ASN A 39 -8.38 -6.72 10.33
CA ASN A 39 -8.13 -8.13 10.07
C ASN A 39 -9.09 -8.72 9.03
N VAL A 40 -10.34 -8.26 8.98
CA VAL A 40 -11.26 -8.62 7.90
C VAL A 40 -10.69 -8.18 6.55
N TYR A 41 -10.21 -6.94 6.42
CA TYR A 41 -9.61 -6.47 5.18
C TYR A 41 -8.30 -7.19 4.84
N THR A 42 -7.49 -7.50 5.85
CA THR A 42 -6.24 -8.26 5.67
C THR A 42 -6.53 -9.68 5.20
N MET A 43 -7.54 -10.35 5.76
CA MET A 43 -8.00 -11.66 5.29
C MET A 43 -8.43 -11.60 3.82
N HIS A 44 -9.14 -10.56 3.38
CA HIS A 44 -9.47 -10.39 1.96
C HIS A 44 -8.22 -10.32 1.09
N LYS A 45 -7.17 -9.60 1.52
CA LYS A 45 -5.88 -9.53 0.79
C LYS A 45 -5.22 -10.92 0.70
N GLN A 46 -5.22 -11.68 1.79
CA GLN A 46 -4.66 -13.04 1.81
C GLN A 46 -5.45 -14.01 0.92
N LEU A 47 -6.78 -13.94 0.93
CA LEU A 47 -7.62 -14.74 0.04
C LEU A 47 -7.41 -14.38 -1.44
N ILE A 48 -7.20 -13.10 -1.76
CA ILE A 48 -6.84 -12.69 -3.12
C ILE A 48 -5.50 -13.30 -3.55
N LEU A 49 -4.50 -13.38 -2.66
CA LEU A 49 -3.23 -14.06 -2.94
C LEU A 49 -3.45 -15.56 -3.22
N VAL A 50 -4.24 -16.24 -2.40
CA VAL A 50 -4.61 -17.66 -2.65
C VAL A 50 -5.29 -17.83 -4.02
N HIS A 51 -6.18 -16.90 -4.39
CA HIS A 51 -6.79 -16.90 -5.73
C HIS A 51 -5.76 -16.65 -6.85
N TYR A 52 -4.75 -15.83 -6.59
CA TYR A 52 -3.63 -15.61 -7.51
C TYR A 52 -2.86 -16.92 -7.72
N PHE A 53 -2.49 -17.61 -6.64
CA PHE A 53 -1.78 -18.89 -6.69
C PHE A 53 -2.56 -19.93 -7.49
N ALA A 54 -3.84 -20.07 -7.18
CA ALA A 54 -4.74 -20.94 -7.91
C ALA A 54 -4.91 -20.58 -9.40
N ALA A 55 -4.73 -19.30 -9.78
CA ALA A 55 -4.86 -18.86 -11.16
C ALA A 55 -3.64 -19.23 -12.00
N TYR A 56 -2.42 -19.07 -11.49
CA TYR A 56 -1.19 -19.40 -12.24
C TYR A 56 -0.75 -20.86 -12.12
N LYS A 57 -1.46 -21.71 -11.37
CA LYS A 57 -1.06 -23.11 -11.12
C LYS A 57 -0.70 -23.98 -12.33
N ARG A 58 -1.15 -23.58 -13.53
CA ARG A 58 -0.85 -24.28 -14.80
C ARG A 58 0.41 -23.77 -15.49
N GLN A 59 1.01 -22.70 -14.98
CA GLN A 59 2.29 -22.20 -15.46
C GLN A 59 3.40 -23.20 -15.15
N PRO A 60 4.49 -23.25 -15.93
CA PRO A 60 5.73 -23.90 -15.52
C PRO A 60 6.16 -23.42 -14.13
N ILE A 61 6.77 -24.30 -13.33
CA ILE A 61 7.15 -24.00 -11.94
C ILE A 61 7.96 -22.69 -11.80
N ALA A 62 8.85 -22.41 -12.75
CA ALA A 62 9.64 -21.18 -12.80
C ALA A 62 8.79 -19.88 -12.90
N TYR A 63 7.56 -20.00 -13.40
CA TYR A 63 6.61 -18.89 -13.56
C TYR A 63 5.46 -18.90 -12.55
N GLN A 64 5.42 -19.88 -11.63
CA GLN A 64 4.42 -19.97 -10.56
C GLN A 64 4.76 -19.04 -9.38
N GLN A 65 5.00 -17.78 -9.70
CA GLN A 65 5.24 -16.71 -8.73
C GLN A 65 4.60 -15.43 -9.23
N THR A 66 4.46 -14.45 -8.35
CA THR A 66 3.92 -13.14 -8.73
C THR A 66 4.89 -12.38 -9.63
N SER A 67 4.37 -11.51 -10.50
CA SER A 67 5.17 -10.82 -11.52
C SER A 67 6.08 -9.73 -10.97
N ASP A 68 5.50 -8.73 -10.29
CA ASP A 68 6.22 -7.62 -9.66
C ASP A 68 5.58 -7.26 -8.31
N PRO A 69 6.36 -7.05 -7.24
CA PRO A 69 5.82 -6.78 -5.91
C PRO A 69 4.95 -5.52 -5.82
N ALA A 70 5.29 -4.43 -6.52
CA ALA A 70 4.54 -3.18 -6.49
C ALA A 70 3.23 -3.33 -7.26
N PHE A 71 3.28 -3.95 -8.44
CA PHE A 71 2.08 -4.25 -9.22
C PHE A 71 1.11 -5.16 -8.46
N VAL A 72 1.61 -6.24 -7.87
CA VAL A 72 0.78 -7.21 -7.12
C VAL A 72 0.22 -6.57 -5.85
N TYR A 73 1.01 -5.77 -5.12
CA TYR A 73 0.51 -4.99 -4.00
C TYR A 73 -0.62 -4.06 -4.44
N GLY A 74 -0.42 -3.31 -5.53
CA GLY A 74 -1.42 -2.39 -6.06
C GLY A 74 -2.71 -3.11 -6.47
N LEU A 75 -2.60 -4.21 -7.22
CA LEU A 75 -3.73 -5.03 -7.66
C LEU A 75 -4.54 -5.58 -6.47
N ILE A 76 -3.87 -6.18 -5.48
CA ILE A 76 -4.56 -6.77 -4.31
C ILE A 76 -5.30 -5.69 -3.52
N ASN A 77 -4.63 -4.58 -3.22
CA ASN A 77 -5.25 -3.51 -2.45
C ASN A 77 -6.41 -2.86 -3.20
N ALA A 78 -6.31 -2.69 -4.53
CA ALA A 78 -7.38 -2.15 -5.36
C ALA A 78 -8.69 -2.95 -5.21
N LEU A 79 -8.60 -4.28 -5.16
CA LEU A 79 -9.76 -5.15 -4.99
C LEU A 79 -10.39 -5.05 -3.60
N THR A 80 -9.64 -4.57 -2.61
CA THR A 80 -10.17 -4.35 -1.25
C THR A 80 -10.83 -2.98 -1.07
N LEU A 81 -10.48 -1.96 -1.87
CA LEU A 81 -11.00 -0.59 -1.71
C LEU A 81 -12.52 -0.51 -1.73
N SER A 82 -13.19 -1.24 -2.63
CA SER A 82 -14.64 -1.26 -2.68
C SER A 82 -15.27 -1.86 -1.43
N VAL A 83 -14.66 -2.92 -0.87
CA VAL A 83 -15.17 -3.56 0.36
C VAL A 83 -15.03 -2.60 1.53
N ARG A 84 -13.88 -1.91 1.64
CA ARG A 84 -13.60 -0.98 2.73
C ARG A 84 -14.60 0.17 2.81
N TYR A 85 -14.92 0.79 1.68
CA TYR A 85 -15.88 1.88 1.66
C TYR A 85 -17.28 1.39 2.04
N GLN A 86 -17.78 0.35 1.36
CA GLN A 86 -19.15 -0.17 1.56
C GLN A 86 -19.37 -0.64 3.01
N ASP A 87 -18.38 -1.30 3.59
CA ASP A 87 -18.39 -1.77 4.98
C ASP A 87 -18.33 -0.60 5.98
N PHE A 88 -17.59 0.46 5.68
CA PHE A 88 -17.53 1.65 6.53
C PHE A 88 -18.87 2.42 6.53
N ILE A 89 -19.41 2.74 5.35
CA ILE A 89 -20.67 3.51 5.27
C ILE A 89 -21.87 2.71 5.78
N GLY A 90 -21.85 1.38 5.66
CA GLY A 90 -22.88 0.50 6.23
C GLY A 90 -22.92 0.52 7.76
N ARG A 91 -21.81 0.83 8.44
CA ARG A 91 -21.74 0.92 9.91
C ARG A 91 -22.04 2.30 10.47
N TYR A 92 -21.65 3.37 9.78
CA TYR A 92 -21.65 4.74 10.33
C TYR A 92 -22.71 5.68 9.74
N ASN A 93 -23.65 5.15 8.93
CA ASN A 93 -24.58 5.90 8.09
C ASN A 93 -23.88 6.82 7.07
N ASP A 94 -24.49 6.94 5.90
CA ASP A 94 -23.90 7.71 4.82
C ASP A 94 -24.15 9.22 5.00
N SER A 95 -23.08 9.98 5.28
CA SER A 95 -23.10 11.43 5.49
C SER A 95 -21.81 12.07 4.96
N ALA A 96 -21.80 13.38 4.74
CA ALA A 96 -20.58 14.09 4.34
C ALA A 96 -19.45 13.90 5.36
N SER A 97 -19.78 13.96 6.66
CA SER A 97 -18.81 13.77 7.75
C SER A 97 -18.24 12.35 7.76
N SER A 98 -19.08 11.31 7.66
CA SER A 98 -18.61 9.92 7.65
C SER A 98 -17.76 9.62 6.41
N ARG A 99 -18.10 10.17 5.24
CA ARG A 99 -17.26 10.10 4.03
C ARG A 99 -15.89 10.75 4.21
N HIS A 100 -15.82 11.95 4.80
CA HIS A 100 -14.53 12.60 5.09
C HIS A 100 -13.70 11.82 6.10
N ILE A 101 -14.32 11.26 7.16
CA ILE A 101 -13.63 10.42 8.15
C ILE A 101 -13.05 9.16 7.48
N TYR A 102 -13.83 8.50 6.62
CA TYR A 102 -13.36 7.36 5.84
C TYR A 102 -12.13 7.74 4.99
N LEU A 103 -12.25 8.81 4.20
CA LEU A 103 -11.18 9.27 3.33
C LEU A 103 -9.94 9.67 4.14
N LEU A 104 -10.10 10.33 5.29
CA LEU A 104 -8.99 10.72 6.16
C LEU A 104 -8.26 9.48 6.70
N ARG A 105 -9.01 8.50 7.23
CA ARG A 105 -8.43 7.24 7.71
C ARG A 105 -7.67 6.50 6.61
N LEU A 106 -8.22 6.46 5.40
CA LEU A 106 -7.53 5.83 4.28
C LEU A 106 -6.31 6.65 3.81
N ALA A 107 -6.38 7.98 3.81
CA ALA A 107 -5.25 8.85 3.47
C ALA A 107 -4.09 8.68 4.47
N MET A 108 -4.39 8.50 5.76
CA MET A 108 -3.40 8.18 6.79
C MET A 108 -2.72 6.81 6.60
N GLU A 109 -3.29 5.92 5.80
CA GLU A 109 -2.65 4.64 5.45
C GLU A 109 -1.91 4.73 4.11
N LYS A 110 -2.48 5.43 3.13
CA LYS A 110 -2.05 5.37 1.72
C LYS A 110 -1.25 6.56 1.23
N VAL A 111 -1.47 7.75 1.80
CA VAL A 111 -0.83 9.00 1.35
C VAL A 111 0.34 9.36 2.24
N THR A 112 0.19 9.26 3.56
CA THR A 112 1.23 9.59 4.55
C THR A 112 2.46 8.66 4.48
N VAL A 113 2.31 7.45 3.94
CA VAL A 113 3.43 6.52 3.73
C VAL A 113 4.33 6.91 2.55
N LEU A 114 3.79 7.63 1.56
CA LEU A 114 4.53 7.94 0.33
C LEU A 114 5.79 8.79 0.58
N PRO A 115 5.74 9.86 1.40
CA PRO A 115 6.94 10.65 1.70
C PRO A 115 7.99 9.84 2.45
N PHE A 116 7.58 8.95 3.37
CA PHE A 116 8.49 8.06 4.09
C PHE A 116 9.17 7.08 3.16
N ALA A 117 8.39 6.35 2.35
CA ALA A 117 8.92 5.37 1.41
C ALA A 117 9.92 6.01 0.43
N TYR A 118 9.63 7.23 -0.05
CA TYR A 118 10.54 7.96 -0.91
C TYR A 118 11.80 8.46 -0.17
N ALA A 119 11.65 8.97 1.04
CA ALA A 119 12.79 9.43 1.86
C ALA A 119 13.77 8.30 2.15
N ALA A 120 13.22 7.14 2.52
CA ALA A 120 13.95 5.91 2.80
C ALA A 120 14.72 5.39 1.56
N ASP A 121 14.05 5.26 0.43
CA ASP A 121 14.67 4.78 -0.83
C ASP A 121 15.76 5.75 -1.34
N VAL A 122 15.53 7.06 -1.24
CA VAL A 122 16.55 8.08 -1.56
C VAL A 122 17.74 8.01 -0.59
N TRP A 123 17.48 7.78 0.71
CA TRP A 123 18.54 7.60 1.69
C TRP A 123 19.39 6.37 1.36
N GLN A 124 18.76 5.22 1.11
CA GLN A 124 19.43 3.96 0.78
C GLN A 124 20.29 4.11 -0.49
N SER A 125 19.72 4.73 -1.54
CA SER A 125 20.42 5.01 -2.80
C SER A 125 21.65 5.89 -2.58
N ASP A 126 21.53 6.99 -1.83
CA ASP A 126 22.64 7.89 -1.54
C ASP A 126 23.74 7.20 -0.70
N THR A 127 23.37 6.36 0.27
CA THR A 127 24.33 5.62 1.10
C THR A 127 25.07 4.53 0.32
N ASN A 128 24.47 3.99 -0.73
CA ASN A 128 25.06 2.95 -1.58
C ASN A 128 26.07 3.52 -2.60
N THR A 129 26.25 4.84 -2.64
CA THR A 129 27.30 5.46 -3.46
C THR A 129 28.69 5.22 -2.85
N LYS A 130 29.69 4.86 -3.67
CA LYS A 130 31.04 4.43 -3.26
C LYS A 130 31.81 5.41 -2.35
N PHE A 131 31.35 6.66 -2.21
CA PHE A 131 32.02 7.73 -1.47
C PHE A 131 31.32 8.12 -0.16
N PHE A 132 30.28 7.41 0.27
CA PHE A 132 29.53 7.77 1.46
C PHE A 132 30.24 7.34 2.76
N ALA A 133 30.46 8.29 3.69
CA ALA A 133 31.08 8.01 4.97
C ALA A 133 30.05 7.44 5.98
N PRO A 134 30.25 6.23 6.55
CA PRO A 134 29.28 5.60 7.47
C PRO A 134 28.88 6.47 8.67
N LYS A 135 29.80 7.32 9.15
CA LYS A 135 29.53 8.28 10.25
C LYS A 135 28.42 9.29 9.94
N ARG A 136 28.02 9.45 8.67
CA ARG A 136 26.99 10.40 8.23
C ARG A 136 25.62 9.75 8.02
N MET A 137 25.50 8.42 8.12
CA MET A 137 24.27 7.68 7.79
C MET A 137 23.06 8.20 8.55
N ASN A 138 23.16 8.34 9.88
CA ASN A 138 22.05 8.81 10.71
C ASN A 138 21.65 10.27 10.44
N ASN A 139 22.64 11.14 10.22
CA ASN A 139 22.38 12.53 9.88
C ASN A 139 21.70 12.66 8.50
N LEU A 140 22.13 11.84 7.54
CA LEU A 140 21.50 11.80 6.22
C LEU A 140 20.06 11.30 6.34
N TRP A 141 19.81 10.26 7.13
CA TRP A 141 18.46 9.72 7.39
C TRP A 141 17.50 10.83 7.83
N TRP A 142 17.81 11.50 8.93
CA TRP A 142 16.98 12.60 9.42
C TRP A 142 16.89 13.79 8.46
N SER A 143 17.95 14.06 7.67
CA SER A 143 17.89 15.08 6.62
C SER A 143 16.91 14.72 5.51
N LYS A 144 16.82 13.45 5.10
CA LYS A 144 15.86 12.99 4.08
C LYS A 144 14.44 12.99 4.63
N ARG A 145 14.25 12.49 5.86
CA ARG A 145 12.96 12.52 6.55
C ARG A 145 12.44 13.95 6.74
N LEU A 146 13.28 14.89 7.17
CA LEU A 146 12.88 16.30 7.24
C LEU A 146 12.54 16.85 5.85
N LYS A 147 13.35 16.56 4.82
CA LYS A 147 13.12 17.11 3.47
C LYS A 147 11.79 16.64 2.86
N TYR A 148 11.44 15.37 3.02
CA TYR A 148 10.29 14.78 2.31
C TYR A 148 9.08 14.58 3.21
N GLU A 149 9.24 14.14 4.46
CA GLU A 149 8.13 13.89 5.39
C GLU A 149 7.83 15.09 6.30
N GLY A 150 8.79 15.99 6.54
CA GLY A 150 8.63 17.11 7.46
C GLY A 150 8.77 16.73 8.94
N VAL A 151 9.49 15.65 9.24
CA VAL A 151 9.70 15.15 10.61
C VAL A 151 11.17 15.28 11.03
N VAL A 152 11.38 15.47 12.33
CA VAL A 152 12.72 15.58 12.95
C VAL A 152 12.87 14.56 14.08
N SER A 153 14.12 14.27 14.45
CA SER A 153 14.38 13.46 15.64
C SER A 153 13.86 14.18 16.89
N PRO A 154 13.12 13.49 17.78
CA PRO A 154 12.73 14.09 19.06
C PRO A 154 13.91 14.24 20.02
N ILE A 155 15.03 13.54 19.78
CA ILE A 155 16.25 13.63 20.58
C ILE A 155 17.22 14.59 19.90
N SER A 156 17.69 15.59 20.64
CA SER A 156 18.69 16.54 20.15
C SER A 156 20.07 15.88 20.06
N LYS A 157 20.91 16.38 19.14
CA LYS A 157 22.29 15.90 18.97
C LYS A 157 23.15 16.06 20.23
N ASP A 158 22.79 16.97 21.12
CA ASP A 158 23.50 17.23 22.38
C ASP A 158 23.05 16.25 23.47
N MET A 159 21.75 15.91 23.53
CA MET A 159 21.23 14.85 24.42
C MET A 159 21.77 13.47 24.05
N ASP A 160 21.96 13.21 22.76
CA ASP A 160 22.60 11.98 22.25
C ASP A 160 24.01 11.78 22.83
N LYS A 161 24.78 12.86 23.02
CA LYS A 161 26.17 12.81 23.50
C LYS A 161 26.28 12.87 25.02
N SER A 162 25.36 13.55 25.70
CA SER A 162 25.39 13.69 27.16
C SER A 162 25.10 12.37 27.88
N THR A 163 24.31 11.49 27.26
CA THR A 163 23.89 10.21 27.86
C THR A 163 24.93 9.11 27.66
N ASN A 164 25.66 9.12 26.54
CA ASN A 164 26.76 8.20 26.27
C ASN A 164 27.74 8.80 25.24
N PRO A 165 29.00 9.12 25.60
CA PRO A 165 29.96 9.74 24.67
C PRO A 165 30.38 8.82 23.50
N ASN A 166 30.09 7.52 23.58
CA ASN A 166 30.28 6.55 22.51
C ASN A 166 28.99 6.26 21.71
N TYR A 167 27.90 6.98 21.97
CA TYR A 167 26.63 6.79 21.28
C TYR A 167 26.75 7.11 19.79
N LYS A 168 26.43 6.12 18.94
CA LYS A 168 26.42 6.21 17.49
C LYS A 168 25.07 5.67 17.01
N PRO A 169 24.03 6.51 16.95
CA PRO A 169 22.70 6.05 16.57
C PRO A 169 22.71 5.59 15.11
N PHE A 170 21.95 4.53 14.86
CA PHE A 170 21.63 4.08 13.52
C PHE A 170 20.11 3.82 13.47
N ASP A 171 19.35 4.90 13.55
CA ASP A 171 17.89 4.89 13.54
C ASP A 171 17.28 4.16 12.32
N PRO A 172 17.92 4.16 11.12
CA PRO A 172 17.45 3.33 10.01
C PRO A 172 17.28 1.85 10.38
N SER A 173 18.09 1.26 11.28
CA SER A 173 17.92 -0.16 11.62
C SER A 173 16.62 -0.50 12.34
N MET A 174 15.88 0.49 12.84
CA MET A 174 14.55 0.25 13.39
C MET A 174 13.51 0.00 12.28
N ALA A 175 13.77 0.49 11.06
CA ALA A 175 12.99 0.11 9.91
C ALA A 175 13.49 -1.24 9.40
N TYR A 176 12.77 -2.32 9.71
CA TYR A 176 13.16 -3.70 9.36
C TYR A 176 13.56 -3.86 7.89
N ALA A 177 12.84 -3.21 6.96
CA ALA A 177 13.15 -3.24 5.54
C ALA A 177 14.55 -2.70 5.19
N GLU A 178 15.05 -1.71 5.92
CA GLU A 178 16.40 -1.16 5.75
C GLU A 178 17.46 -2.17 6.19
N VAL A 179 17.18 -2.96 7.24
CA VAL A 179 18.11 -4.00 7.76
C VAL A 179 18.26 -5.15 6.77
N ILE A 180 17.20 -5.50 6.04
CA ILE A 180 17.22 -6.58 5.05
C ILE A 180 17.30 -6.07 3.60
N GLU A 181 17.66 -4.80 3.42
CA GLU A 181 17.87 -4.13 2.13
C GLU A 181 16.70 -4.28 1.14
N LEU A 182 15.46 -4.33 1.65
CA LEU A 182 14.27 -4.39 0.79
C LEU A 182 13.94 -3.00 0.23
N PRO A 183 13.86 -2.84 -1.10
CA PRO A 183 13.53 -1.55 -1.70
C PRO A 183 12.14 -1.04 -1.27
N HIS A 184 12.08 0.20 -0.80
CA HIS A 184 10.83 0.86 -0.40
C HIS A 184 9.98 1.33 -1.59
N ILE A 185 10.50 1.21 -2.82
CA ILE A 185 9.78 1.53 -4.05
C ILE A 185 8.43 0.83 -4.17
N LYS A 186 8.27 -0.37 -3.56
CA LYS A 186 6.97 -1.07 -3.48
C LYS A 186 5.93 -0.26 -2.71
N ASP A 187 6.32 0.36 -1.60
CA ASP A 187 5.41 1.14 -0.74
C ASP A 187 5.12 2.52 -1.33
N PHE A 188 6.00 3.01 -2.21
CA PHE A 188 5.77 4.23 -2.98
C PHE A 188 4.88 4.00 -4.22
N LEU A 189 5.24 3.05 -5.09
CA LEU A 189 4.50 2.77 -6.33
C LEU A 189 3.21 1.98 -6.09
N GLY A 190 3.17 1.16 -5.03
CA GLY A 190 2.03 0.30 -4.72
C GLY A 190 0.70 1.06 -4.59
N PRO A 191 0.62 2.11 -3.74
CA PRO A 191 -0.59 2.94 -3.65
C PRO A 191 -0.94 3.65 -4.96
N ILE A 192 0.04 4.09 -5.75
CA ILE A 192 -0.22 4.77 -7.03
C ILE A 192 -0.88 3.79 -8.02
N ILE A 193 -0.29 2.59 -8.17
CA ILE A 193 -0.84 1.51 -8.99
C ILE A 193 -2.20 1.06 -8.47
N GLU A 194 -2.39 0.98 -7.14
CA GLU A 194 -3.65 0.61 -6.50
C GLU A 194 -4.82 1.48 -6.98
N PHE A 195 -4.71 2.81 -6.89
CA PHE A 195 -5.79 3.70 -7.30
C PHE A 195 -5.99 3.72 -8.81
N GLN A 196 -4.92 3.56 -9.60
CA GLN A 196 -5.01 3.50 -11.06
C GLN A 196 -5.71 2.23 -11.53
N VAL A 197 -5.35 1.06 -10.98
CA VAL A 197 -6.04 -0.20 -11.21
C VAL A 197 -7.50 -0.11 -10.75
N PHE A 198 -7.75 0.45 -9.57
CA PHE A 198 -9.12 0.60 -9.05
C PHE A 198 -10.00 1.44 -9.98
N LYS A 199 -9.53 2.62 -10.40
CA LYS A 199 -10.24 3.48 -11.36
C LYS A 199 -10.55 2.74 -12.66
N ALA A 200 -9.56 2.04 -13.22
CA ALA A 200 -9.76 1.28 -14.45
C ALA A 200 -10.83 0.20 -14.29
N LEU A 201 -10.79 -0.59 -13.21
CA LEU A 201 -11.80 -1.61 -12.93
C LEU A 201 -13.21 -1.01 -12.74
N CYS A 202 -13.31 0.13 -12.06
CA CYS A 202 -14.55 0.87 -11.85
C CYS A 202 -15.16 1.39 -13.16
N THR A 203 -14.33 1.83 -14.10
CA THR A 203 -14.77 2.22 -15.44
C THR A 203 -15.18 1.00 -16.27
N ILE A 204 -14.43 -0.10 -16.20
CA ILE A 204 -14.72 -1.35 -16.92
C ILE A 204 -16.06 -1.97 -16.52
N CYS A 205 -16.43 -1.91 -15.24
CA CYS A 205 -17.72 -2.39 -14.74
C CYS A 205 -18.86 -1.38 -14.90
N GLY A 206 -18.54 -0.14 -15.29
CA GLY A 206 -19.52 0.91 -15.54
C GLY A 206 -20.02 1.64 -14.29
N GLU A 207 -19.50 1.34 -13.10
CA GLU A 207 -19.86 2.03 -11.84
C GLU A 207 -19.40 3.49 -11.85
N TYR A 208 -18.29 3.81 -12.53
CA TYR A 208 -17.67 5.13 -12.54
C TYR A 208 -17.39 5.65 -13.95
N LYS A 209 -17.65 6.95 -14.20
CA LYS A 209 -17.42 7.65 -15.48
C LYS A 209 -17.96 6.90 -16.72
N SER A 210 -19.15 6.34 -16.58
CA SER A 210 -19.95 5.78 -17.68
C SER A 210 -21.25 6.55 -17.84
N LYS A 211 -21.93 6.45 -19.00
CA LYS A 211 -23.25 7.07 -19.24
C LYS A 211 -24.31 6.66 -18.20
N HIS A 212 -24.11 5.52 -17.55
CA HIS A 212 -25.00 4.96 -16.54
C HIS A 212 -24.28 4.77 -15.19
N ALA A 213 -23.27 5.61 -14.90
CA ALA A 213 -22.52 5.51 -13.66
C ALA A 213 -23.44 5.66 -12.46
N LYS A 214 -23.33 4.73 -11.51
CA LYS A 214 -24.09 4.75 -10.26
C LYS A 214 -23.44 5.63 -9.20
N THR A 215 -22.17 5.94 -9.39
CA THR A 215 -21.35 6.65 -8.41
C THR A 215 -20.94 8.02 -8.93
N LYS A 216 -20.91 8.99 -8.02
CA LYS A 216 -20.45 10.35 -8.31
C LYS A 216 -18.94 10.45 -8.11
N HIS A 217 -18.44 9.80 -7.06
CA HIS A 217 -17.03 9.84 -6.69
C HIS A 217 -16.39 8.46 -6.84
N LEU A 218 -15.09 8.44 -7.18
CA LEU A 218 -14.36 7.19 -7.39
C LEU A 218 -14.38 6.29 -6.14
N TYR A 219 -14.28 6.87 -4.94
CA TYR A 219 -14.29 6.12 -3.68
C TYR A 219 -15.60 5.37 -3.41
N GLU A 220 -16.69 5.72 -4.08
CA GLU A 220 -18.00 5.06 -3.92
C GLU A 220 -18.13 3.77 -4.72
N CYS A 221 -17.21 3.56 -5.68
CA CYS A 221 -17.26 2.44 -6.62
C CYS A 221 -17.33 1.07 -5.92
N ASN A 222 -18.21 0.20 -6.43
CA ASN A 222 -18.39 -1.16 -5.92
C ASN A 222 -18.09 -2.21 -7.01
N LEU A 223 -17.02 -2.98 -6.84
CA LEU A 223 -16.62 -4.03 -7.77
C LEU A 223 -17.40 -5.35 -7.60
N ARG A 224 -18.25 -5.48 -6.58
CA ARG A 224 -18.96 -6.72 -6.24
C ARG A 224 -19.96 -7.12 -7.34
N GLY A 225 -19.98 -8.42 -7.66
CA GLY A 225 -20.96 -9.01 -8.59
C GLY A 225 -20.61 -8.88 -10.08
N TYR A 226 -19.58 -8.09 -10.43
CA TYR A 226 -19.17 -7.90 -11.82
C TYR A 226 -18.29 -9.04 -12.34
N LYS A 227 -18.91 -10.05 -12.96
CA LYS A 227 -18.21 -11.19 -13.57
C LYS A 227 -17.14 -10.78 -14.60
N LYS A 228 -17.33 -9.67 -15.30
CA LYS A 228 -16.35 -9.12 -16.27
C LYS A 228 -15.04 -8.74 -15.59
N VAL A 229 -15.10 -8.06 -14.44
CA VAL A 229 -13.94 -7.70 -13.62
C VAL A 229 -13.22 -8.97 -13.16
N GLY A 230 -13.96 -9.95 -12.64
CA GLY A 230 -13.39 -11.24 -12.23
C GLY A 230 -12.67 -11.99 -13.36
N LYS A 231 -13.19 -11.96 -14.60
CA LYS A 231 -12.53 -12.56 -15.77
C LYS A 231 -11.20 -11.89 -16.10
N ILE A 232 -11.14 -10.56 -16.04
CA ILE A 232 -9.91 -9.78 -16.30
C ILE A 232 -8.85 -10.07 -15.24
N ILE A 233 -9.23 -9.98 -13.96
CA ILE A 233 -8.31 -10.26 -12.84
C ILE A 233 -7.78 -11.69 -12.93
N LYS A 234 -8.65 -12.68 -13.17
CA LYS A 234 -8.23 -14.07 -13.34
C LYS A 234 -7.27 -14.24 -14.51
N SER A 235 -7.52 -13.57 -15.64
CA SER A 235 -6.63 -13.61 -16.82
C SER A 235 -5.25 -13.06 -16.48
N VAL A 236 -5.19 -11.91 -15.81
CA VAL A 236 -3.94 -11.29 -15.35
C VAL A 236 -3.20 -12.21 -14.37
N MET A 237 -3.88 -12.68 -13.32
CA MET A 237 -3.28 -13.55 -12.31
C MET A 237 -2.78 -14.88 -12.89
N SER A 238 -3.46 -15.42 -13.90
CA SER A 238 -3.09 -16.70 -14.52
C SER A 238 -1.74 -16.68 -15.25
N ARG A 239 -1.18 -15.49 -15.50
CA ARG A 239 0.13 -15.35 -16.13
C ARG A 239 1.28 -15.57 -15.14
N GLY A 240 1.05 -15.43 -13.83
CA GLY A 240 2.15 -15.46 -12.85
C GLY A 240 3.25 -14.47 -13.25
N SER A 241 4.49 -14.94 -13.28
CA SER A 241 5.66 -14.15 -13.73
C SER A 241 6.08 -14.43 -15.17
N SER A 242 5.30 -15.21 -15.94
CA SER A 242 5.59 -15.50 -17.35
C SER A 242 5.50 -14.27 -18.27
N THR A 243 4.87 -13.19 -17.80
CA THR A 243 4.63 -11.96 -18.55
C THR A 243 5.11 -10.77 -17.73
N LYS A 244 5.80 -9.82 -18.38
CA LYS A 244 6.23 -8.59 -17.72
C LYS A 244 5.03 -7.83 -17.16
N TRP A 245 5.16 -7.31 -15.94
CA TRP A 245 4.05 -6.72 -15.21
C TRP A 245 3.40 -5.53 -15.95
N GLN A 246 4.15 -4.79 -16.77
CA GLN A 246 3.63 -3.66 -17.56
C GLN A 246 2.53 -4.10 -18.53
N PHE A 247 2.66 -5.26 -19.17
CA PHE A 247 1.62 -5.80 -20.07
C PHE A 247 0.40 -6.32 -19.31
N LEU A 248 0.62 -6.87 -18.11
CA LEU A 248 -0.46 -7.29 -17.22
C LEU A 248 -1.26 -6.08 -16.71
N PHE A 249 -0.54 -5.00 -16.36
CA PHE A 249 -1.10 -3.73 -15.94
C PHE A 249 -1.87 -3.06 -17.08
N GLU A 250 -1.31 -3.03 -18.29
CA GLU A 250 -1.98 -2.53 -19.50
C GLU A 250 -3.27 -3.29 -19.83
N THR A 251 -3.35 -4.60 -19.54
CA THR A 251 -4.58 -5.38 -19.72
C THR A 251 -5.74 -4.84 -18.86
N ILE A 252 -5.44 -4.19 -17.73
CA ILE A 252 -6.43 -3.61 -16.83
C ILE A 252 -6.65 -2.13 -17.16
N VAL A 253 -5.56 -1.37 -17.27
CA VAL A 253 -5.58 0.10 -17.33
C VAL A 253 -5.67 0.63 -18.76
N GLY A 254 -5.24 -0.14 -19.76
CA GLY A 254 -5.22 0.23 -21.17
C GLY A 254 -3.91 0.87 -21.65
N HIS A 255 -2.95 1.10 -20.75
CA HIS A 255 -1.59 1.56 -21.08
C HIS A 255 -0.59 1.17 -20.00
N GLN A 256 0.71 1.36 -20.27
CA GLN A 256 1.81 0.94 -19.38
C GLN A 256 2.31 2.04 -18.43
N ARG A 257 1.86 3.29 -18.61
CA ARG A 257 2.30 4.42 -17.78
C ARG A 257 1.66 4.40 -16.39
N ILE A 258 2.48 4.60 -15.37
CA ILE A 258 2.01 4.85 -14.00
C ILE A 258 1.57 6.32 -13.90
N GLU A 259 0.39 6.55 -13.34
CA GLU A 259 -0.28 7.84 -13.25
C GLU A 259 -0.75 8.10 -11.81
N ILE A 260 -0.51 9.31 -11.31
CA ILE A 260 -0.86 9.71 -9.94
C ILE A 260 -2.30 10.26 -9.85
N GLU A 261 -2.84 10.70 -10.98
CA GLU A 261 -4.14 11.33 -11.14
C GLU A 261 -5.28 10.50 -10.49
N PRO A 262 -5.34 9.16 -10.62
CA PRO A 262 -6.38 8.37 -9.97
C PRO A 262 -6.34 8.43 -8.43
N LEU A 263 -5.15 8.51 -7.83
CA LEU A 263 -4.98 8.67 -6.38
C LEU A 263 -5.48 10.05 -5.95
N LEU A 264 -5.06 11.11 -6.64
CA LEU A 264 -5.50 12.47 -6.37
C LEU A 264 -7.02 12.61 -6.52
N GLU A 265 -7.58 12.03 -7.58
CA GLU A 265 -9.02 12.01 -7.86
C GLU A 265 -9.83 11.31 -6.76
N TYR A 266 -9.31 10.19 -6.22
CA TYR A 266 -9.95 9.46 -5.12
C TYR A 266 -10.06 10.34 -3.86
N PHE A 267 -9.00 11.06 -3.51
CA PHE A 267 -8.92 11.90 -2.31
C PHE A 267 -9.35 13.35 -2.51
N GLN A 268 -9.77 13.75 -3.71
CA GLN A 268 -10.12 15.14 -4.02
C GLN A 268 -11.12 15.76 -3.03
N PRO A 269 -12.19 15.06 -2.60
CA PRO A 269 -13.15 15.64 -1.64
C PRO A 269 -12.55 15.89 -0.27
N LEU A 270 -11.68 14.99 0.20
CA LEU A 270 -10.93 15.18 1.45
C LEU A 270 -9.96 16.36 1.33
N HIS A 271 -9.19 16.42 0.24
CA HIS A 271 -8.25 17.51 0.00
C HIS A 271 -8.96 18.88 0.03
N ASN A 272 -10.09 19.00 -0.66
CA ASN A 272 -10.91 20.22 -0.65
C ASN A 272 -11.41 20.57 0.76
N HIS A 273 -11.73 19.57 1.58
CA HIS A 273 -12.16 19.78 2.96
C HIS A 273 -11.00 20.24 3.86
N LEU A 274 -9.82 19.60 3.75
CA LEU A 274 -8.62 19.97 4.50
C LEU A 274 -8.14 21.38 4.16
N VAL A 275 -8.15 21.78 2.89
CA VAL A 275 -7.81 23.16 2.49
C VAL A 275 -8.72 24.18 3.16
N LYS A 276 -10.04 23.90 3.24
CA LYS A 276 -10.97 24.80 3.94
C LYS A 276 -10.70 24.88 5.44
N ILE A 277 -10.37 23.74 6.08
CA ILE A 277 -10.03 23.71 7.51
C ILE A 277 -8.74 24.50 7.75
N ASN A 278 -7.67 24.22 7.00
CA ASN A 278 -6.38 24.88 7.15
C ASN A 278 -6.50 26.40 6.97
N ASN A 279 -7.29 26.84 5.99
CA ASN A 279 -7.55 28.28 5.80
C ASN A 279 -8.35 28.88 6.96
N LYS A 280 -9.30 28.13 7.54
CA LYS A 280 -10.11 28.60 8.67
C LYS A 280 -9.32 28.68 9.97
N THR A 281 -8.39 27.74 10.20
CA THR A 281 -7.54 27.72 11.40
C THR A 281 -6.21 28.46 11.21
N ASN A 282 -5.96 28.98 10.01
CA ASN A 282 -4.75 29.72 9.65
C ASN A 282 -3.47 28.88 9.84
N GLU A 283 -3.51 27.61 9.42
CA GLU A 283 -2.35 26.72 9.47
C GLU A 283 -1.26 27.15 8.49
N ASN A 284 0.00 27.03 8.91
CA ASN A 284 1.13 27.16 8.01
C ASN A 284 1.37 25.84 7.26
N ILE A 285 1.20 25.86 5.94
CA ILE A 285 1.41 24.67 5.10
C ILE A 285 2.89 24.53 4.76
N GLY A 286 3.45 23.36 5.10
CA GLY A 286 4.87 23.06 4.93
C GLY A 286 5.65 23.29 6.22
N TRP A 287 6.97 23.12 6.14
CA TRP A 287 7.88 23.27 7.26
C TRP A 287 9.10 24.07 6.83
N THR A 288 9.50 25.03 7.66
CA THR A 288 10.79 25.72 7.53
C THR A 288 11.91 24.80 7.99
N LYS A 289 13.09 24.89 7.37
CA LYS A 289 14.27 24.18 7.86
C LYS A 289 14.59 24.72 9.27
N PHE A 290 14.48 23.86 10.28
CA PHE A 290 14.99 24.12 11.63
C PHE A 290 16.52 24.13 11.65
#